data_AF-A0A7C5CL75-F1
#
_entry.id   AF-A0A7C5CL75-F1
#
_cell.length_a   1.000
_cell.length_b   1.000
_cell.length_c   1.000
_cell.angle_alpha   90.00
_cell.angle_beta   90.00
_cell.angle_gamma   90.00
#
_symmetry.space_group_name_H-M   'P 1'
#
loop_
_entity.id
_entity.type
_entity.pdbx_description
1 polymer ?
#
loop_
_entity_poly.entity_id
_entity_poly.type
_entity_poly.pdbx_seq_one_letter_code
_entity_poly.pdbx_strand_id
1 'polypeptide(L)'
;MKNNVEKAIIFVFILTSMVFGASWRETTFLDFSDGDTSHIKILTPDPDGSDDGALWLPPGRDTIYVLQVYPPGHNTTLVAQAMQTYGPLGSPPLRFKLFVIPLSNFNSLTSESSAVMALDPLTGEVANLPLYFFDVLYFGVADCYGDCGGNDLTPTSAQVVRRFAMLGKGVILTHDTIGGTPSSLIHPNFNSLSDISGLLGGAGAIYSFTFVKRVTSYRTDPVLNTPFVIPDTFSVLNCHTPGSLSPVAGTIWYKGTDRTLIPDYGIYWHTYHNTTYNSYCGFYSYGHTEATPLEWEAKSMINTIFYSYFGGIAQGVYTSSIKDLGCLARLTRVLWSADVPSNCSLYVEIRIDTSRTGSPSWTSWYRVPYSGATDPLGGLYGTRTQWRAGFSRYAGASPASRIILHWIQIDYECYREPSIDAVWFSEETICNDSNIVRICYDLSGDTAYILAEISADSGRSWNVPLISLRDTAGDLGANVAPGRHCFDWIMSRDFPGAEQRGFYAG
;
A
#
# COMPACT_ATOMS: atom_id res chain seq x y z
N MET A 1 -67.39 22.70 -13.70
CA MET A 1 -65.94 22.48 -13.76
C MET A 1 -65.63 21.20 -13.00
N LYS A 2 -65.41 20.09 -13.72
CA LYS A 2 -64.92 18.84 -13.13
C LYS A 2 -63.41 19.02 -12.97
N ASN A 3 -62.93 19.13 -11.73
CA ASN A 3 -61.50 19.13 -11.47
C ASN A 3 -60.99 17.69 -11.66
N ASN A 4 -60.39 17.43 -12.81
CA ASN A 4 -59.53 16.28 -13.02
C ASN A 4 -58.27 16.50 -12.17
N VAL A 5 -58.27 15.96 -10.95
CA VAL A 5 -57.03 15.80 -10.18
C VAL A 5 -56.45 14.46 -10.61
N GLU A 6 -55.48 14.50 -11.52
CA GLU A 6 -54.60 13.37 -11.78
C GLU A 6 -53.84 13.07 -10.48
N LYS A 7 -54.19 11.97 -9.81
CA LYS A 7 -53.48 11.49 -8.63
C LYS A 7 -52.36 10.55 -9.12
N ALA A 8 -51.12 11.02 -9.10
CA ALA A 8 -49.97 10.15 -9.33
C ALA A 8 -49.66 9.40 -8.04
N ILE A 9 -49.55 8.07 -8.15
CA ILE A 9 -49.14 7.18 -7.07
C ILE A 9 -47.64 6.91 -7.24
N ILE A 10 -46.84 7.31 -6.26
CA ILE A 10 -45.40 7.00 -6.19
C ILE A 10 -45.23 5.83 -5.23
N PHE A 11 -44.34 4.90 -5.55
CA PHE A 11 -43.88 3.82 -4.68
C PHE A 11 -42.44 4.10 -4.25
N VAL A 12 -42.16 4.14 -2.95
CA VAL A 12 -40.78 4.17 -2.42
C VAL A 12 -40.46 2.84 -1.78
N PHE A 13 -39.29 2.30 -2.13
CA PHE A 13 -38.74 1.10 -1.54
C PHE A 13 -37.45 1.43 -0.79
N ILE A 14 -37.37 1.03 0.48
CA ILE A 14 -36.19 1.24 1.34
C ILE A 14 -35.36 -0.04 1.33
N LEU A 15 -34.17 0.04 0.74
CA LEU A 15 -33.29 -1.08 0.39
C LEU A 15 -32.17 -1.27 1.45
N THR A 16 -31.93 -2.51 1.92
CA THR A 16 -30.76 -2.86 2.76
C THR A 16 -30.11 -4.15 2.27
N SER A 17 -28.81 -4.12 1.95
CA SER A 17 -28.07 -5.20 1.27
C SER A 17 -27.77 -6.45 2.11
N MET A 18 -27.66 -7.62 1.44
CA MET A 18 -26.85 -8.77 1.91
C MET A 18 -25.56 -8.92 1.09
N VAL A 19 -24.84 -10.02 1.30
CA VAL A 19 -23.43 -10.18 0.99
C VAL A 19 -23.14 -11.59 0.46
N PHE A 20 -22.49 -11.72 -0.72
CA PHE A 20 -22.09 -13.02 -1.30
C PHE A 20 -20.59 -13.30 -1.10
N GLY A 21 -20.24 -14.48 -0.56
CA GLY A 21 -18.86 -14.93 -0.40
C GLY A 21 -18.25 -15.53 -1.68
N ALA A 22 -17.00 -15.16 -1.97
CA ALA A 22 -16.15 -15.68 -3.05
C ALA A 22 -14.72 -15.92 -2.52
N SER A 23 -13.89 -16.61 -3.31
CA SER A 23 -12.48 -16.85 -2.96
C SER A 23 -11.58 -16.71 -4.19
N TRP A 24 -10.39 -16.16 -3.96
CA TRP A 24 -9.29 -16.11 -4.91
C TRP A 24 -8.13 -16.89 -4.31
N ARG A 25 -7.63 -17.89 -5.04
CA ARG A 25 -6.52 -18.75 -4.59
C ARG A 25 -5.42 -18.79 -5.65
N GLU A 26 -4.18 -18.70 -5.22
CA GLU A 26 -2.98 -18.83 -6.05
C GLU A 26 -2.23 -20.12 -5.69
N THR A 27 -2.06 -21.00 -6.66
CA THR A 27 -1.60 -22.39 -6.51
C THR A 27 -0.76 -22.89 -7.69
N THR A 28 -0.68 -22.14 -8.79
CA THR A 28 -0.01 -22.57 -10.01
C THR A 28 1.19 -21.68 -10.33
N PHE A 29 2.09 -22.15 -11.19
CA PHE A 29 3.19 -21.32 -11.69
C PHE A 29 2.67 -20.02 -12.31
N LEU A 30 1.56 -20.08 -13.05
CA LEU A 30 0.97 -18.92 -13.72
C LEU A 30 0.42 -17.89 -12.73
N ASP A 31 -0.23 -18.35 -11.65
CA ASP A 31 -0.73 -17.46 -10.61
C ASP A 31 0.42 -16.63 -10.01
N PHE A 32 1.57 -17.26 -9.76
CA PHE A 32 2.73 -16.57 -9.20
C PHE A 32 3.59 -15.83 -10.23
N SER A 33 3.55 -16.22 -11.52
CA SER A 33 4.45 -15.66 -12.53
C SER A 33 4.14 -14.22 -12.90
N ASP A 34 2.93 -13.77 -12.62
CA ASP A 34 2.48 -12.39 -12.87
C ASP A 34 2.89 -11.44 -11.73
N GLY A 35 3.40 -11.95 -10.61
CA GLY A 35 3.90 -11.16 -9.50
C GLY A 35 5.38 -10.78 -9.60
N ASP A 36 5.76 -9.78 -8.82
CA ASP A 36 7.14 -9.30 -8.73
C ASP A 36 7.94 -10.13 -7.72
N THR A 37 9.09 -10.65 -8.14
CA THR A 37 10.03 -11.37 -7.28
C THR A 37 11.27 -10.54 -7.00
N SER A 38 11.60 -10.36 -5.73
CA SER A 38 12.92 -9.90 -5.28
C SER A 38 13.52 -11.00 -4.42
N HIS A 39 14.59 -11.62 -4.91
CA HIS A 39 15.29 -12.74 -4.27
C HIS A 39 14.50 -14.04 -4.10
N ILE A 40 13.22 -14.06 -4.47
CA ILE A 40 12.34 -15.22 -4.51
C ILE A 40 12.47 -15.96 -5.85
N LYS A 41 12.23 -17.26 -5.84
CA LYS A 41 11.99 -18.08 -7.03
C LYS A 41 10.62 -18.73 -6.94
N ILE A 42 9.99 -18.92 -8.10
CA ILE A 42 8.81 -19.77 -8.26
C ILE A 42 9.32 -21.19 -8.51
N LEU A 43 8.78 -22.15 -7.76
CA LEU A 43 8.98 -23.58 -7.92
C LEU A 43 7.82 -24.17 -8.71
N THR A 44 8.13 -25.07 -9.65
CA THR A 44 7.17 -25.95 -10.32
C THR A 44 7.88 -27.28 -10.63
N PRO A 45 7.28 -28.44 -10.28
CA PRO A 45 6.05 -28.57 -9.49
C PRO A 45 6.24 -28.12 -8.02
N ASP A 46 5.15 -27.89 -7.29
CA ASP A 46 5.21 -27.69 -5.83
C ASP A 46 5.77 -28.97 -5.16
N PRO A 47 6.80 -28.86 -4.30
CA PRO A 47 7.32 -29.98 -3.52
C PRO A 47 6.31 -30.75 -2.65
N ASP A 48 5.20 -30.15 -2.22
CA ASP A 48 4.17 -30.83 -1.44
C ASP A 48 3.24 -31.73 -2.29
N GLY A 49 3.30 -31.55 -3.61
CA GLY A 49 2.54 -32.33 -4.60
C GLY A 49 1.03 -32.06 -4.62
N SER A 50 0.55 -31.03 -3.91
CA SER A 50 -0.87 -30.66 -3.86
C SER A 50 -1.28 -29.69 -4.96
N ASP A 51 -0.33 -28.92 -5.50
CA ASP A 51 -0.50 -27.98 -6.59
C ASP A 51 0.79 -27.85 -7.45
N ASP A 52 0.90 -26.84 -8.31
CA ASP A 52 1.95 -26.75 -9.35
C ASP A 52 2.90 -25.55 -9.18
N GLY A 53 2.55 -24.58 -8.35
CA GLY A 53 3.36 -23.39 -8.11
C GLY A 53 3.62 -23.19 -6.63
N ALA A 54 4.86 -22.86 -6.26
CA ALA A 54 5.19 -22.42 -4.90
C ALA A 54 6.22 -21.30 -4.92
N LEU A 55 6.27 -20.49 -3.87
CA LEU A 55 7.28 -19.46 -3.68
C LEU A 55 8.37 -19.93 -2.72
N TRP A 56 9.62 -19.72 -3.09
CA TRP A 56 10.77 -20.14 -2.30
C TRP A 56 11.85 -19.06 -2.26
N LEU A 57 12.41 -18.80 -1.08
CA LEU A 57 13.66 -18.05 -0.94
C LEU A 57 14.85 -19.01 -1.12
N PRO A 58 15.61 -18.97 -2.23
CA PRO A 58 16.73 -19.87 -2.44
C PRO A 58 17.88 -19.58 -1.46
N PRO A 59 18.69 -20.58 -1.10
CA PRO A 59 19.95 -20.36 -0.41
C PRO A 59 20.84 -19.39 -1.19
N GLY A 60 21.46 -18.43 -0.51
CA GLY A 60 22.41 -17.48 -1.11
C GLY A 60 21.80 -16.38 -1.98
N ARG A 61 20.47 -16.29 -2.08
CA ARG A 61 19.79 -15.14 -2.71
C ARG A 61 19.39 -14.05 -1.71
N ASP A 62 19.87 -14.10 -0.49
CA ASP A 62 19.56 -13.17 0.60
C ASP A 62 20.43 -11.89 0.61
N THR A 63 20.92 -11.46 -0.56
CA THR A 63 21.83 -10.31 -0.68
C THR A 63 21.11 -9.10 -1.26
N ILE A 64 21.01 -8.03 -0.48
CA ILE A 64 20.45 -6.74 -0.92
C ILE A 64 21.51 -6.00 -1.73
N TYR A 65 21.18 -5.64 -2.96
CA TYR A 65 22.09 -4.93 -3.86
C TYR A 65 21.87 -3.42 -3.77
N VAL A 66 22.92 -2.70 -3.38
CA VAL A 66 22.87 -1.24 -3.21
C VAL A 66 23.76 -0.59 -4.25
N LEU A 67 23.23 0.37 -5.01
CA LEU A 67 24.04 1.25 -5.85
C LEU A 67 24.19 2.59 -5.14
N GLN A 68 25.40 2.85 -4.65
CA GLN A 68 25.78 4.14 -4.11
C GLN A 68 26.19 5.08 -5.25
N VAL A 69 25.48 6.19 -5.37
CA VAL A 69 25.85 7.30 -6.26
C VAL A 69 26.62 8.30 -5.43
N TYR A 70 27.80 8.76 -5.88
CA TYR A 70 28.65 9.65 -5.09
C TYR A 70 29.23 10.79 -5.96
N PRO A 71 29.46 12.01 -5.43
CA PRO A 71 30.17 13.02 -6.19
C PRO A 71 31.65 12.63 -6.35
N PRO A 72 32.38 13.15 -7.35
CA PRO A 72 33.79 12.81 -7.53
C PRO A 72 34.65 13.27 -6.33
N GLY A 73 35.71 12.51 -6.02
CA GLY A 73 36.69 12.89 -4.98
C GLY A 73 36.36 12.45 -3.56
N HIS A 74 35.21 11.81 -3.33
CA HIS A 74 34.76 11.35 -2.02
C HIS A 74 35.11 9.87 -1.75
N ASN A 75 35.10 9.50 -0.46
CA ASN A 75 35.45 8.14 -0.06
C ASN A 75 34.32 7.13 -0.38
N THR A 76 34.64 6.15 -1.23
CA THR A 76 33.69 5.15 -1.71
C THR A 76 33.57 3.90 -0.84
N THR A 77 34.45 3.70 0.14
CA THR A 77 34.51 2.44 0.91
C THR A 77 33.74 2.48 2.23
N LEU A 78 33.46 3.67 2.79
CA LEU A 78 32.95 3.84 4.16
C LEU A 78 31.63 3.11 4.40
N VAL A 79 30.65 3.29 3.51
CA VAL A 79 29.33 2.65 3.60
C VAL A 79 29.45 1.13 3.47
N ALA A 80 30.22 0.66 2.49
CA ALA A 80 30.42 -0.76 2.24
C ALA A 80 31.10 -1.46 3.44
N GLN A 81 32.12 -0.84 4.04
CA GLN A 81 32.79 -1.35 5.23
C GLN A 81 31.84 -1.44 6.43
N ALA A 82 31.01 -0.42 6.65
CA ALA A 82 30.02 -0.43 7.71
C ALA A 82 28.96 -1.53 7.50
N MET A 83 28.45 -1.69 6.27
CA MET A 83 27.52 -2.77 5.91
C MET A 83 28.13 -4.16 6.13
N GLN A 84 29.39 -4.39 5.73
CA GLN A 84 30.06 -5.68 5.94
C GLN A 84 30.31 -5.97 7.42
N THR A 85 30.63 -4.95 8.20
CA THR A 85 30.93 -5.08 9.63
C THR A 85 29.66 -5.38 10.43
N TYR A 86 28.60 -4.60 10.24
CA TYR A 86 27.43 -4.65 11.10
C TYR A 86 26.28 -5.46 10.50
N GLY A 87 26.08 -5.49 9.18
CA GLY A 87 24.95 -6.18 8.54
C GLY A 87 24.73 -7.63 9.01
N PRO A 88 25.79 -8.48 9.07
CA PRO A 88 25.68 -9.85 9.55
C PRO A 88 25.29 -10.00 11.03
N LEU A 89 25.42 -8.94 11.84
CA LEU A 89 25.10 -8.94 13.28
C LEU A 89 23.61 -8.63 13.56
N GLY A 90 22.85 -8.29 12.51
CA GLY A 90 21.43 -7.95 12.60
C GLY A 90 20.53 -9.14 12.90
N SER A 91 19.26 -8.87 13.21
CA SER A 91 18.21 -9.87 13.29
C SER A 91 16.99 -9.46 12.45
N PRO A 92 16.80 -10.01 11.23
CA PRO A 92 17.64 -11.04 10.60
C PRO A 92 19.03 -10.52 10.21
N PRO A 93 20.04 -11.41 10.11
CA PRO A 93 21.36 -11.05 9.62
C PRO A 93 21.26 -10.65 8.15
N LEU A 94 21.77 -9.49 7.77
CA LEU A 94 21.67 -8.98 6.41
C LEU A 94 22.97 -9.19 5.64
N ARG A 95 22.84 -9.49 4.35
CA ARG A 95 23.94 -9.50 3.40
C ARG A 95 23.72 -8.37 2.41
N PHE A 96 24.78 -7.61 2.18
CA PHE A 96 24.78 -6.51 1.23
C PHE A 96 25.88 -6.71 0.20
N LYS A 97 25.59 -6.33 -1.03
CA LYS A 97 26.62 -6.05 -2.05
C LYS A 97 26.42 -4.62 -2.48
N LEU A 98 27.40 -3.77 -2.17
CA LEU A 98 27.39 -2.36 -2.55
C LEU A 98 28.27 -2.18 -3.77
N PHE A 99 27.72 -1.47 -4.75
CA PHE A 99 28.48 -0.94 -5.88
C PHE A 99 28.43 0.58 -5.85
N VAL A 100 29.43 1.22 -6.44
CA VAL A 100 29.52 2.68 -6.54
C VAL A 100 29.54 3.14 -7.99
N ILE A 101 28.97 4.32 -8.23
CA ILE A 101 29.07 5.05 -9.50
C ILE A 101 29.18 6.56 -9.25
N PRO A 102 30.06 7.29 -9.97
CA PRO A 102 30.10 8.74 -9.89
C PRO A 102 28.76 9.38 -10.32
N LEU A 103 28.37 10.47 -9.66
CA LEU A 103 27.15 11.23 -9.97
C LEU A 103 27.13 11.71 -11.43
N SER A 104 28.27 12.09 -12.00
CA SER A 104 28.39 12.46 -13.42
C SER A 104 27.94 11.34 -14.36
N ASN A 105 28.26 10.09 -14.02
CA ASN A 105 27.89 8.92 -14.81
C ASN A 105 26.42 8.56 -14.56
N PHE A 106 25.94 8.67 -13.31
CA PHE A 106 24.52 8.50 -13.01
C PHE A 106 23.66 9.53 -13.76
N ASN A 107 24.12 10.77 -13.87
CA ASN A 107 23.47 11.86 -14.59
C ASN A 107 23.39 11.64 -16.11
N SER A 108 24.15 10.67 -16.65
CA SER A 108 24.08 10.25 -18.06
C SER A 108 23.03 9.16 -18.34
N LEU A 109 22.45 8.56 -17.30
CA LEU A 109 21.42 7.54 -17.45
C LEU A 109 20.12 8.16 -17.95
N THR A 110 19.40 7.43 -18.81
CA THR A 110 18.15 7.91 -19.44
C THR A 110 16.92 7.08 -19.06
N SER A 111 17.13 5.92 -18.43
CA SER A 111 16.07 5.03 -17.95
C SER A 111 16.56 4.09 -16.84
N GLU A 112 15.62 3.46 -16.15
CA GLU A 112 15.82 2.36 -15.19
C GLU A 112 16.39 1.08 -15.82
N SER A 113 16.37 0.98 -17.15
CA SER A 113 17.01 -0.10 -17.91
C SER A 113 18.42 0.24 -18.39
N SER A 114 18.90 1.45 -18.12
CA SER A 114 20.25 1.89 -18.52
C SER A 114 21.32 1.02 -17.87
N ALA A 115 22.35 0.68 -18.66
CA ALA A 115 23.50 -0.07 -18.21
C ALA A 115 24.38 0.79 -17.29
N VAL A 116 24.75 0.25 -16.13
CA VAL A 116 25.54 0.89 -15.10
C VAL A 116 26.86 0.15 -14.99
N MET A 117 27.96 0.84 -15.32
CA MET A 117 29.32 0.37 -15.03
C MET A 117 29.63 0.64 -13.56
N ALA A 118 29.30 -0.31 -12.71
CA ALA A 118 29.33 -0.17 -11.26
C ALA A 118 30.57 -0.86 -10.66
N LEU A 119 31.26 -0.18 -9.75
CA LEU A 119 32.47 -0.68 -9.09
C LEU A 119 32.13 -1.21 -7.69
N ASP A 120 32.53 -2.43 -7.34
CA ASP A 120 32.59 -2.84 -5.94
C ASP A 120 33.80 -2.14 -5.29
N PRO A 121 33.58 -1.22 -4.33
CA PRO A 121 34.67 -0.41 -3.78
C PRO A 121 35.61 -1.21 -2.87
N LEU A 122 35.24 -2.43 -2.45
CA LEU A 122 36.04 -3.26 -1.55
C LEU A 122 36.88 -4.30 -2.28
N THR A 123 36.39 -4.82 -3.41
CA THR A 123 37.11 -5.84 -4.20
C THR A 123 37.77 -5.26 -5.45
N GLY A 124 37.32 -4.09 -5.92
CA GLY A 124 37.73 -3.52 -7.20
C GLY A 124 37.03 -4.15 -8.42
N GLU A 125 36.09 -5.08 -8.20
CA GLU A 125 35.32 -5.72 -9.26
C GLU A 125 34.43 -4.70 -9.98
N VAL A 126 34.43 -4.69 -11.31
CA VAL A 126 33.54 -3.86 -12.11
C VAL A 126 32.49 -4.74 -12.76
N ALA A 127 31.22 -4.38 -12.58
CA ALA A 127 30.08 -5.05 -13.17
C ALA A 127 29.32 -4.11 -14.11
N ASN A 128 28.81 -4.66 -15.22
CA ASN A 128 27.91 -3.95 -16.13
C ASN A 128 26.49 -4.47 -15.92
N LEU A 129 25.70 -3.74 -15.13
CA LEU A 129 24.39 -4.19 -14.66
C LEU A 129 23.32 -3.15 -15.03
N PRO A 130 22.10 -3.54 -15.43
CA PRO A 130 21.02 -2.58 -15.63
C PRO A 130 20.62 -1.94 -14.29
N LEU A 131 20.19 -0.68 -14.28
CA LEU A 131 19.85 0.02 -13.04
C LEU A 131 18.78 -0.72 -12.20
N TYR A 132 17.75 -1.29 -12.83
CA TYR A 132 16.71 -2.07 -12.15
C TYR A 132 17.21 -3.33 -11.41
N PHE A 133 18.45 -3.78 -11.69
CA PHE A 133 19.08 -4.89 -10.97
C PHE A 133 19.26 -4.57 -9.49
N PHE A 134 19.54 -3.30 -9.17
CA PHE A 134 19.76 -2.86 -7.80
C PHE A 134 18.43 -2.80 -7.03
N ASP A 135 18.52 -3.01 -5.73
CA ASP A 135 17.38 -2.97 -4.82
C ASP A 135 17.19 -1.57 -4.21
N VAL A 136 18.30 -0.86 -3.96
CA VAL A 136 18.30 0.46 -3.33
C VAL A 136 19.29 1.38 -4.06
N LEU A 137 18.83 2.59 -4.38
CA LEU A 137 19.72 3.72 -4.72
C LEU A 137 20.10 4.47 -3.45
N TYR A 138 21.39 4.65 -3.22
CA TYR A 138 21.92 5.33 -2.06
C TYR A 138 22.74 6.54 -2.52
N PHE A 139 22.24 7.76 -2.31
CA PHE A 139 22.94 8.98 -2.75
C PHE A 139 24.04 9.40 -1.77
N GLY A 140 25.05 8.54 -1.65
CA GLY A 140 26.39 8.87 -1.15
C GLY A 140 26.52 9.34 0.29
N VAL A 141 27.75 9.58 0.70
CA VAL A 141 28.18 10.16 1.98
C VAL A 141 29.21 11.20 1.58
N ALA A 142 28.79 12.45 1.47
CA ALA A 142 29.64 13.53 1.01
C ALA A 142 29.13 14.86 1.57
N ASP A 143 30.06 15.71 2.03
CA ASP A 143 29.77 17.06 2.53
C ASP A 143 29.48 18.09 1.42
N CYS A 144 29.26 17.61 0.20
CA CYS A 144 29.47 18.38 -1.01
C CYS A 144 28.49 18.01 -2.14
N TYR A 145 27.31 17.50 -1.79
CA TYR A 145 26.18 17.62 -2.72
C TYR A 145 25.84 19.13 -2.81
N GLY A 146 25.95 19.71 -4.01
CA GLY A 146 25.79 21.15 -4.21
C GLY A 146 26.98 22.06 -3.95
N ASP A 147 27.35 22.23 -2.67
CA ASP A 147 28.15 23.38 -2.18
C ASP A 147 29.57 23.42 -2.80
N CYS A 148 30.08 22.27 -3.26
CA CYS A 148 31.43 22.12 -3.80
C CYS A 148 31.49 21.92 -5.33
N GLY A 149 30.50 22.40 -6.09
CA GLY A 149 30.57 22.40 -7.56
C GLY A 149 29.27 22.12 -8.31
N GLY A 150 28.11 22.18 -7.67
CA GLY A 150 26.81 21.96 -8.33
C GLY A 150 26.48 20.49 -8.56
N ASN A 151 26.84 19.61 -7.61
CA ASN A 151 26.57 18.17 -7.66
C ASN A 151 25.08 17.87 -7.39
N ASP A 152 24.20 18.29 -8.30
CA ASP A 152 22.77 17.94 -8.35
C ASP A 152 22.52 16.85 -9.41
N LEU A 153 21.34 16.24 -9.33
CA LEU A 153 20.79 15.45 -10.42
C LEU A 153 20.55 16.35 -11.65
N THR A 154 20.62 15.77 -12.84
CA THR A 154 19.97 16.39 -14.02
C THR A 154 18.46 16.16 -13.96
N PRO A 155 17.64 16.98 -14.66
CA PRO A 155 16.20 16.72 -14.76
C PRO A 155 15.89 15.30 -15.27
N THR A 156 16.68 14.80 -16.21
CA THR A 156 16.57 13.43 -16.74
C THR A 156 16.84 12.39 -15.65
N SER A 157 17.95 12.50 -14.93
CA SER A 157 18.28 11.54 -13.87
C SER A 157 17.31 11.59 -12.67
N ALA A 158 16.72 12.74 -12.35
CA ALA A 158 15.64 12.83 -11.38
C ALA A 158 14.39 12.05 -11.84
N GLN A 159 14.08 12.03 -13.14
CA GLN A 159 13.04 11.16 -13.68
C GLN A 159 13.44 9.68 -13.65
N VAL A 160 14.72 9.36 -13.85
CA VAL A 160 15.23 7.97 -13.67
C VAL A 160 15.03 7.51 -12.23
N VAL A 161 15.30 8.35 -11.22
CA VAL A 161 15.03 8.04 -9.81
C VAL A 161 13.54 7.77 -9.58
N ARG A 162 12.64 8.59 -10.14
CA ARG A 162 11.17 8.34 -10.08
C ARG A 162 10.78 7.01 -10.68
N ARG A 163 11.30 6.68 -11.87
CA ARG A 163 11.00 5.39 -12.53
C ARG A 163 11.53 4.21 -11.74
N PHE A 164 12.73 4.34 -11.17
CA PHE A 164 13.28 3.33 -10.27
C PHE A 164 12.37 3.13 -9.04
N ALA A 165 11.90 4.22 -8.43
CA ALA A 165 10.92 4.16 -7.34
C ALA A 165 9.58 3.55 -7.79
N MET A 166 9.10 3.81 -9.00
CA MET A 166 7.88 3.20 -9.55
C MET A 166 7.97 1.67 -9.71
N LEU A 167 9.17 1.10 -9.74
CA LEU A 167 9.40 -0.35 -9.65
C LEU A 167 9.28 -0.89 -8.21
N GLY A 168 8.84 -0.07 -7.25
CA GLY A 168 8.79 -0.41 -5.82
C GLY A 168 10.16 -0.44 -5.14
N LYS A 169 11.22 0.01 -5.81
CA LYS A 169 12.60 -0.03 -5.31
C LYS A 169 12.90 1.12 -4.34
N GLY A 170 13.91 0.92 -3.50
CA GLY A 170 14.27 1.85 -2.43
C GLY A 170 15.12 3.03 -2.89
N VAL A 171 14.90 4.20 -2.29
CA VAL A 171 15.77 5.38 -2.49
C VAL A 171 16.23 5.90 -1.14
N ILE A 172 17.51 6.23 -1.02
CA ILE A 172 18.07 6.86 0.17
C ILE A 172 18.77 8.13 -0.24
N LEU A 173 18.30 9.23 0.34
CA LEU A 173 18.89 10.55 0.27
C LEU A 173 19.71 10.78 1.54
N THR A 174 20.80 11.51 1.46
CA THR A 174 21.72 11.70 2.60
C THR A 174 22.08 13.16 2.78
N HIS A 175 23.11 13.40 3.60
CA HIS A 175 23.67 14.72 3.87
C HIS A 175 23.83 15.56 2.60
N ASP A 176 23.37 16.81 2.67
CA ASP A 176 23.34 17.79 1.59
C ASP A 176 22.66 17.36 0.27
N THR A 177 21.93 16.24 0.18
CA THR A 177 21.18 15.94 -1.06
C THR A 177 19.93 16.80 -1.20
N ILE A 178 19.14 16.95 -0.13
CA ILE A 178 18.02 17.91 -0.04
C ILE A 178 18.49 19.07 0.82
N GLY A 179 18.33 20.29 0.33
CA GLY A 179 18.77 21.49 1.03
C GLY A 179 18.02 22.73 0.59
N GLY A 180 18.19 23.80 1.36
CA GLY A 180 17.62 25.12 1.08
C GLY A 180 18.66 26.22 1.12
N THR A 181 18.32 27.40 1.64
CA THR A 181 19.28 28.52 1.70
C THR A 181 20.24 28.38 2.89
N PRO A 182 21.50 28.87 2.77
CA PRO A 182 22.06 29.72 1.70
C PRO A 182 22.13 29.04 0.32
N SER A 183 22.13 29.82 -0.76
CA SER A 183 21.91 29.36 -2.15
C SER A 183 22.85 28.26 -2.65
N SER A 184 23.91 27.95 -1.90
CA SER A 184 24.87 26.89 -2.19
C SER A 184 24.35 25.47 -1.90
N LEU A 185 23.23 25.31 -1.19
CA LEU A 185 22.58 24.02 -0.88
C LEU A 185 21.24 23.82 -1.62
N ILE A 186 20.95 24.63 -2.64
CA ILE A 186 19.72 24.49 -3.44
C ILE A 186 19.96 23.46 -4.54
N HIS A 187 19.29 22.32 -4.45
CA HIS A 187 19.32 21.24 -5.46
C HIS A 187 17.96 21.12 -6.13
N PRO A 188 17.68 21.86 -7.22
CA PRO A 188 16.36 21.84 -7.83
C PRO A 188 15.86 20.43 -8.17
N ASN A 189 16.75 19.55 -8.61
CA ASN A 189 16.36 18.22 -9.07
C ASN A 189 16.22 17.23 -7.92
N PHE A 190 17.12 17.21 -6.93
CA PHE A 190 16.88 16.47 -5.69
C PHE A 190 15.64 16.98 -4.93
N ASN A 191 15.50 18.29 -4.74
CA ASN A 191 14.34 18.90 -4.07
C ASN A 191 13.03 18.64 -4.83
N SER A 192 13.09 18.38 -6.14
CA SER A 192 11.90 17.98 -6.91
C SER A 192 11.34 16.64 -6.43
N LEU A 193 12.15 15.76 -5.86
CA LEU A 193 11.79 14.38 -5.46
C LEU A 193 11.04 14.33 -4.13
N SER A 194 10.30 15.38 -3.76
CA SER A 194 9.46 15.39 -2.56
C SER A 194 8.33 14.37 -2.63
N ASP A 195 7.90 14.00 -3.85
CA ASP A 195 6.99 12.89 -4.12
C ASP A 195 7.58 11.53 -3.71
N ILE A 196 8.91 11.38 -3.73
CA ILE A 196 9.60 10.15 -3.31
C ILE A 196 10.07 10.22 -1.85
N SER A 197 10.60 11.36 -1.43
CA SER A 197 11.25 11.53 -0.12
C SER A 197 10.32 11.97 1.00
N GLY A 198 9.19 12.60 0.66
CA GLY A 198 8.29 13.22 1.63
C GLY A 198 8.88 14.46 2.29
N LEU A 199 9.99 15.00 1.77
CA LEU A 199 10.70 16.15 2.31
C LEU A 199 10.71 17.32 1.32
N LEU A 200 10.60 18.54 1.85
CA LEU A 200 10.88 19.77 1.13
C LEU A 200 12.09 20.47 1.74
N GLY A 201 12.99 20.95 0.88
CA GLY A 201 14.05 21.86 1.25
C GLY A 201 13.53 23.28 1.46
N GLY A 202 14.07 23.99 2.45
CA GLY A 202 13.65 25.33 2.85
C GLY A 202 14.77 26.16 3.46
N ALA A 203 14.53 27.47 3.53
CA ALA A 203 15.48 28.40 4.14
C ALA A 203 15.64 28.14 5.65
N GLY A 204 16.87 27.98 6.13
CA GLY A 204 17.12 27.70 7.54
C GLY A 204 18.54 27.97 7.97
N ALA A 205 18.73 28.05 9.29
CA ALA A 205 20.07 28.12 9.87
C ALA A 205 20.72 26.72 9.84
N ILE A 206 22.04 26.71 9.62
CA ILE A 206 22.86 25.51 9.67
C ILE A 206 23.35 25.35 11.11
N TYR A 207 23.09 24.20 11.71
CA TYR A 207 23.57 23.86 13.04
C TYR A 207 24.36 22.57 13.01
N SER A 208 25.58 22.60 13.54
CA SER A 208 26.41 21.41 13.68
C SER A 208 26.06 20.63 14.95
N PHE A 209 26.17 19.31 14.88
CA PHE A 209 25.92 18.40 15.99
C PHE A 209 26.82 17.16 15.94
N THR A 210 26.88 16.46 17.08
CA THR A 210 27.59 15.17 17.26
C THR A 210 26.74 14.18 18.06
N PHE A 211 25.48 14.54 18.33
CA PHE A 211 24.51 13.75 19.06
C PHE A 211 23.16 13.87 18.39
N VAL A 212 22.39 12.79 18.47
CA VAL A 212 21.02 12.75 17.97
C VAL A 212 20.08 12.19 19.02
N LYS A 213 18.84 12.65 19.00
CA LYS A 213 17.77 12.16 19.88
C LYS A 213 16.56 11.74 19.08
N ARG A 214 15.90 10.67 19.52
CA ARG A 214 14.65 10.23 18.95
C ARG A 214 13.53 11.23 19.26
N VAL A 215 12.69 11.51 18.29
CA VAL A 215 11.57 12.47 18.42
C VAL A 215 10.19 11.85 18.14
N THR A 216 10.15 10.60 17.67
CA THR A 216 8.90 9.88 17.42
C THR A 216 8.34 9.20 18.69
N SER A 217 7.02 9.04 18.74
CA SER A 217 6.32 8.22 19.72
C SER A 217 6.20 6.74 19.31
N TYR A 218 6.45 6.40 18.04
CA TYR A 218 6.28 5.04 17.48
C TYR A 218 7.45 4.11 17.85
N ARG A 219 7.62 3.82 19.15
CA ARG A 219 8.79 3.08 19.68
C ARG A 219 8.92 1.65 19.16
N THR A 220 7.83 1.02 18.75
CA THR A 220 7.78 -0.37 18.27
C THR A 220 7.89 -0.48 16.75
N ASP A 221 8.09 0.63 16.04
CA ASP A 221 8.16 0.61 14.58
C ASP A 221 9.37 -0.22 14.11
N PRO A 222 9.22 -1.07 13.07
CA PRO A 222 10.32 -1.86 12.52
C PRO A 222 11.56 -1.04 12.16
N VAL A 223 11.41 0.21 11.71
CA VAL A 223 12.55 1.09 11.38
C VAL A 223 13.50 1.28 12.57
N LEU A 224 12.97 1.28 13.79
CA LEU A 224 13.75 1.44 15.02
C LEU A 224 14.21 0.12 15.64
N ASN A 225 13.70 -1.01 15.17
CA ASN A 225 13.83 -2.30 15.86
C ASN A 225 14.38 -3.42 14.97
N THR A 226 14.46 -3.22 13.66
CA THR A 226 14.86 -4.26 12.70
C THR A 226 15.77 -3.68 11.60
N PRO A 227 16.92 -4.29 11.32
CA PRO A 227 17.48 -5.46 12.01
C PRO A 227 18.12 -5.16 13.38
N PHE A 228 18.25 -3.88 13.77
CA PHE A 228 18.80 -3.46 15.06
C PHE A 228 17.79 -2.66 15.87
N VAL A 229 17.83 -2.84 17.19
CA VAL A 229 17.14 -1.96 18.14
C VAL A 229 17.99 -0.71 18.37
N ILE A 230 17.48 0.46 17.96
CA ILE A 230 18.21 1.72 18.02
C ILE A 230 17.89 2.47 19.34
N PRO A 231 18.91 2.89 20.11
CA PRO A 231 18.71 3.58 21.39
C PRO A 231 18.12 4.99 21.21
N ASP A 232 17.41 5.48 22.24
CA ASP A 232 16.75 6.81 22.26
C ASP A 232 17.70 7.97 21.91
N THR A 233 18.99 7.82 22.20
CA THR A 233 20.05 8.77 21.84
C THR A 233 21.33 8.01 21.49
N PHE A 234 22.14 8.59 20.60
CA PHE A 234 23.48 8.10 20.31
C PHE A 234 24.38 9.22 19.74
N SER A 235 25.69 9.00 19.81
CA SER A 235 26.68 9.87 19.18
C SER A 235 26.78 9.58 17.69
N VAL A 236 27.03 10.62 16.92
CA VAL A 236 27.25 10.57 15.47
C VAL A 236 28.55 11.30 15.15
N LEU A 237 29.13 11.01 13.99
CA LEU A 237 30.19 11.86 13.46
C LEU A 237 29.71 13.31 13.34
N ASN A 238 30.65 14.27 13.34
CA ASN A 238 30.25 15.66 13.23
C ASN A 238 29.48 15.86 11.92
N CYS A 239 28.28 16.42 12.07
CA CYS A 239 27.32 16.65 11.00
C CYS A 239 26.67 18.02 11.19
N HIS A 240 25.96 18.50 10.18
CA HIS A 240 25.10 19.66 10.31
C HIS A 240 23.81 19.45 9.52
N THR A 241 22.88 20.39 9.70
CA THR A 241 21.65 20.40 8.91
C THR A 241 21.82 21.18 7.61
N PRO A 242 21.28 20.69 6.48
CA PRO A 242 21.38 21.34 5.18
C PRO A 242 20.38 22.52 5.03
N GLY A 243 20.18 23.29 6.10
CA GLY A 243 19.10 24.27 6.23
C GLY A 243 17.81 23.68 6.85
N SER A 244 16.65 24.26 6.54
CA SER A 244 15.37 23.75 7.08
C SER A 244 14.80 22.67 6.16
N LEU A 245 14.63 21.47 6.72
CA LEU A 245 13.91 20.39 6.07
C LEU A 245 12.50 20.30 6.66
N SER A 246 11.50 20.39 5.81
CA SER A 246 10.09 20.31 6.22
C SER A 246 9.48 19.00 5.72
N PRO A 247 9.00 18.11 6.61
CA PRO A 247 8.27 16.92 6.19
C PRO A 247 6.91 17.32 5.63
N VAL A 248 6.63 16.92 4.39
CA VAL A 248 5.28 16.98 3.81
C VAL A 248 4.55 15.65 3.96
N ALA A 249 5.29 14.55 4.11
CA ALA A 249 4.79 13.22 4.41
C ALA A 249 5.92 12.39 5.04
N GLY A 250 5.56 11.29 5.72
CA GLY A 250 6.53 10.39 6.35
C GLY A 250 6.75 10.67 7.83
N THR A 251 7.78 10.06 8.40
CA THR A 251 8.07 10.08 9.84
C THR A 251 9.51 10.49 10.10
N ILE A 252 9.68 11.49 10.98
CA ILE A 252 10.98 11.87 11.53
C ILE A 252 11.28 10.99 12.74
N TRP A 253 12.39 10.26 12.67
CA TRP A 253 12.84 9.37 13.73
C TRP A 253 13.75 10.10 14.70
N TYR A 254 14.82 10.70 14.19
CA TYR A 254 15.85 11.37 14.98
C TYR A 254 16.14 12.77 14.47
N LYS A 255 16.52 13.64 15.41
CA LYS A 255 17.00 14.99 15.13
C LYS A 255 18.34 15.24 15.79
N GLY A 256 19.14 16.09 15.15
CA GLY A 256 20.41 16.58 15.70
C GLY A 256 20.16 17.35 17.00
N THR A 257 21.07 17.20 17.96
CA THR A 257 20.98 17.89 19.25
C THR A 257 22.37 18.10 19.86
N ASP A 258 22.47 18.87 20.93
CA ASP A 258 23.69 19.01 21.71
C ASP A 258 23.77 17.93 22.81
N ARG A 259 24.84 17.96 23.61
CA ARG A 259 25.03 17.04 24.73
C ARG A 259 24.02 17.23 25.87
N THR A 260 23.33 18.36 25.93
CA THR A 260 22.25 18.61 26.89
C THR A 260 20.91 18.07 26.42
N LEU A 261 20.81 17.64 25.16
CA LEU A 261 19.61 17.13 24.50
C LEU A 261 18.49 18.19 24.35
N ILE A 262 18.80 19.47 24.58
CA ILE A 262 17.81 20.54 24.64
C ILE A 262 17.50 21.13 23.25
N PRO A 263 18.47 21.56 22.42
CA PRO A 263 18.16 22.13 21.13
C PRO A 263 17.79 21.06 20.10
N ASP A 264 16.94 21.45 19.16
CA ASP A 264 16.62 20.68 17.96
C ASP A 264 17.33 21.36 16.78
N TYR A 265 18.37 20.69 16.27
CA TYR A 265 19.20 21.22 15.20
C TYR A 265 18.67 20.87 13.81
N GLY A 266 17.65 20.00 13.73
CA GLY A 266 16.94 19.59 12.52
C GLY A 266 17.03 18.09 12.22
N ILE A 267 16.49 17.66 11.08
CA ILE A 267 16.26 16.24 10.76
C ILE A 267 17.59 15.52 10.55
N TYR A 268 17.79 14.42 11.30
CA TYR A 268 18.90 13.50 11.08
C TYR A 268 18.45 12.24 10.35
N TRP A 269 17.30 11.69 10.73
CA TRP A 269 16.77 10.46 10.16
C TRP A 269 15.26 10.57 9.94
N HIS A 270 14.83 10.32 8.70
CA HIS A 270 13.44 10.35 8.25
C HIS A 270 13.17 9.19 7.31
N THR A 271 11.93 8.69 7.28
CA THR A 271 11.48 7.73 6.28
C THR A 271 10.10 8.06 5.75
N TYR A 272 9.82 7.59 4.54
CA TYR A 272 8.53 7.78 3.89
C TYR A 272 8.20 6.60 2.96
N HIS A 273 6.94 6.16 2.99
CA HIS A 273 6.39 5.16 2.07
C HIS A 273 5.46 5.87 1.09
N ASN A 274 5.86 5.92 -0.18
CA ASN A 274 4.99 6.38 -1.24
C ASN A 274 4.04 5.24 -1.62
N THR A 275 2.78 5.32 -1.23
CA THR A 275 1.78 4.27 -1.48
C THR A 275 1.41 4.11 -2.94
N THR A 276 1.51 5.17 -3.75
CA THR A 276 1.27 5.17 -5.19
C THR A 276 2.30 4.33 -5.94
N TYR A 277 3.58 4.53 -5.63
CA TYR A 277 4.69 3.78 -6.24
C TYR A 277 5.02 2.49 -5.50
N ASN A 278 4.46 2.32 -4.30
CA ASN A 278 4.82 1.27 -3.36
C ASN A 278 6.33 1.24 -3.05
N SER A 279 6.95 2.41 -2.97
CA SER A 279 8.39 2.57 -2.74
C SER A 279 8.69 3.18 -1.39
N TYR A 280 9.87 2.84 -0.86
CA TYR A 280 10.28 3.18 0.49
C TYR A 280 11.53 4.05 0.44
N CYS A 281 11.40 5.29 0.91
CA CYS A 281 12.48 6.25 0.93
C CYS A 281 13.02 6.46 2.34
N GLY A 282 14.34 6.59 2.45
CA GLY A 282 15.03 7.09 3.64
C GLY A 282 15.69 8.43 3.37
N PHE A 283 15.75 9.28 4.39
CA PHE A 283 16.71 10.37 4.49
C PHE A 283 17.58 10.14 5.72
N TYR A 284 18.90 10.14 5.53
CA TYR A 284 19.86 9.83 6.59
C TYR A 284 21.08 10.77 6.52
N SER A 285 21.16 11.73 7.42
CA SER A 285 22.12 12.84 7.40
C SER A 285 23.52 12.40 7.87
N TYR A 286 24.18 11.58 7.08
CA TYR A 286 25.56 11.14 7.25
C TYR A 286 26.38 11.56 6.03
N GLY A 287 27.48 12.29 6.23
CA GLY A 287 28.33 12.74 5.12
C GLY A 287 29.21 13.95 5.36
N HIS A 288 28.90 14.80 6.34
CA HIS A 288 29.73 15.98 6.64
C HIS A 288 31.18 15.60 7.00
N THR A 289 31.34 14.73 8.00
CA THR A 289 32.65 14.11 8.27
C THR A 289 32.73 12.79 7.53
N GLU A 290 33.54 12.73 6.47
CA GLU A 290 33.83 11.50 5.72
C GLU A 290 34.78 10.56 6.47
N ALA A 291 34.25 9.91 7.50
CA ALA A 291 34.92 8.86 8.25
C ALA A 291 33.97 7.68 8.48
N THR A 292 34.52 6.52 8.89
CA THR A 292 33.70 5.34 9.22
C THR A 292 32.66 5.70 10.28
N PRO A 293 31.36 5.40 10.05
CA PRO A 293 30.30 5.80 10.95
C PRO A 293 30.48 5.14 12.32
N LEU A 294 30.04 5.83 13.38
CA LEU A 294 29.99 5.26 14.73
C LEU A 294 29.02 4.08 14.78
N GLU A 295 29.13 3.18 15.77
CA GLU A 295 28.36 1.93 15.82
C GLU A 295 26.85 2.13 15.62
N TRP A 296 26.22 3.03 16.38
CA TRP A 296 24.77 3.25 16.29
C TRP A 296 24.36 4.05 15.06
N GLU A 297 25.25 4.88 14.53
CA GLU A 297 25.09 5.54 13.23
C GLU A 297 25.10 4.49 12.10
N ALA A 298 26.07 3.57 12.10
CA ALA A 298 26.14 2.46 11.16
C ALA A 298 24.89 1.55 11.22
N LYS A 299 24.45 1.19 12.43
CA LYS A 299 23.27 0.33 12.62
C LYS A 299 21.97 1.01 12.17
N SER A 300 21.78 2.29 12.48
CA SER A 300 20.58 3.03 12.01
C SER A 300 20.61 3.32 10.51
N MET A 301 21.80 3.52 9.92
CA MET A 301 21.98 3.53 8.46
C MET A 301 21.52 2.20 7.85
N ILE A 302 21.95 1.05 8.41
CA ILE A 302 21.53 -0.29 7.95
C ILE A 302 20.02 -0.50 8.10
N ASN A 303 19.41 -0.08 9.21
CA ASN A 303 17.95 -0.09 9.35
C ASN A 303 17.27 0.74 8.26
N THR A 304 17.86 1.88 7.87
CA THR A 304 17.34 2.73 6.78
C THR A 304 17.41 2.00 5.43
N ILE A 305 18.54 1.35 5.13
CA ILE A 305 18.70 0.55 3.90
C ILE A 305 17.72 -0.61 3.87
N PHE A 306 17.56 -1.31 5.00
CA PHE A 306 16.60 -2.41 5.10
C PHE A 306 15.17 -1.92 4.96
N TYR A 307 14.80 -0.78 5.57
CA TYR A 307 13.49 -0.16 5.36
C TYR A 307 13.27 0.21 3.89
N SER A 308 14.25 0.84 3.24
CA SER A 308 14.15 1.18 1.81
C SER A 308 14.01 -0.05 0.92
N TYR A 309 14.49 -1.22 1.38
CA TYR A 309 14.22 -2.51 0.77
C TYR A 309 12.83 -3.04 1.16
N PHE A 310 11.80 -2.68 0.37
CA PHE A 310 10.42 -3.16 0.50
C PHE A 310 9.76 -2.92 1.89
N GLY A 311 10.19 -1.89 2.62
CA GLY A 311 9.66 -1.56 3.95
C GLY A 311 10.31 -2.35 5.08
N GLY A 312 11.43 -3.02 4.85
CA GLY A 312 12.13 -3.80 5.86
C GLY A 312 11.34 -5.04 6.30
N ILE A 313 10.57 -5.62 5.39
CA ILE A 313 9.69 -6.74 5.72
C ILE A 313 10.45 -8.06 5.82
N ALA A 314 11.48 -8.27 4.98
CA ALA A 314 12.23 -9.51 4.88
C ALA A 314 13.44 -9.40 3.93
N GLN A 315 14.24 -10.46 3.78
CA GLN A 315 15.38 -10.55 2.85
C GLN A 315 14.98 -10.97 1.43
N GLY A 316 13.87 -11.68 1.27
CA GLY A 316 13.26 -11.95 -0.02
C GLY A 316 11.78 -11.63 0.02
N VAL A 317 11.30 -11.04 -1.06
CA VAL A 317 9.94 -10.51 -1.15
C VAL A 317 9.30 -10.96 -2.45
N TYR A 318 8.07 -11.43 -2.34
CA TYR A 318 7.17 -11.58 -3.48
C TYR A 318 6.01 -10.61 -3.30
N THR A 319 5.64 -9.87 -4.34
CA THR A 319 4.43 -9.06 -4.38
C THR A 319 3.53 -9.56 -5.51
N SER A 320 2.29 -9.93 -5.19
CA SER A 320 1.36 -10.46 -6.19
C SER A 320 1.05 -9.42 -7.27
N SER A 321 0.55 -9.87 -8.41
CA SER A 321 -0.18 -8.98 -9.31
C SER A 321 -1.39 -8.39 -8.61
N ILE A 322 -1.92 -7.29 -9.14
CA ILE A 322 -3.14 -6.68 -8.60
C ILE A 322 -4.34 -7.53 -9.05
N LYS A 323 -5.11 -8.02 -8.08
CA LYS A 323 -6.35 -8.74 -8.36
C LYS A 323 -7.53 -7.79 -8.38
N ASP A 324 -8.25 -7.76 -9.51
CA ASP A 324 -9.60 -7.22 -9.58
C ASP A 324 -10.59 -8.22 -8.97
N LEU A 325 -11.37 -7.77 -7.98
CA LEU A 325 -12.36 -8.57 -7.28
C LEU A 325 -13.71 -8.61 -8.03
N GLY A 326 -13.88 -7.77 -9.07
CA GLY A 326 -15.07 -7.69 -9.91
C GLY A 326 -16.30 -7.06 -9.23
N CYS A 327 -16.14 -6.58 -7.99
CA CYS A 327 -17.20 -5.98 -7.17
C CYS A 327 -16.57 -5.10 -6.08
N LEU A 328 -17.37 -4.26 -5.42
CA LEU A 328 -16.96 -3.63 -4.18
C LEU A 328 -16.94 -4.71 -3.08
N ALA A 329 -15.77 -5.16 -2.66
CA ALA A 329 -15.64 -6.33 -1.79
C ALA A 329 -15.02 -5.99 -0.43
N ARG A 330 -15.43 -6.72 0.60
CA ARG A 330 -14.75 -6.79 1.90
C ARG A 330 -13.97 -8.10 1.96
N LEU A 331 -12.69 -8.04 2.37
CA LEU A 331 -11.90 -9.26 2.59
C LEU A 331 -12.32 -9.89 3.92
N THR A 332 -12.68 -11.18 3.90
CA THR A 332 -13.22 -11.86 5.08
C THR A 332 -12.22 -12.79 5.73
N ARG A 333 -11.30 -13.37 4.96
CA ARG A 333 -10.30 -14.30 5.50
C ARG A 333 -9.08 -14.42 4.57
N VAL A 334 -7.91 -14.65 5.14
CA VAL A 334 -6.68 -14.97 4.40
C VAL A 334 -6.09 -16.27 4.93
N LEU A 335 -5.86 -17.23 4.05
CA LEU A 335 -5.36 -18.58 4.34
C LEU A 335 -4.11 -18.83 3.51
N TRP A 336 -3.16 -19.58 4.04
CA TRP A 336 -2.01 -20.09 3.28
C TRP A 336 -1.46 -21.39 3.88
N SER A 337 -0.71 -22.12 3.06
CA SER A 337 0.12 -23.27 3.47
C SER A 337 1.59 -22.97 3.22
N ALA A 338 2.46 -23.30 4.18
CA ALA A 338 3.88 -23.01 4.07
C ALA A 338 4.75 -23.95 4.91
N ASP A 339 5.93 -24.27 4.39
CA ASP A 339 7.05 -24.87 5.12
C ASP A 339 7.98 -23.77 5.64
N VAL A 340 8.04 -23.60 6.97
CA VAL A 340 8.92 -22.62 7.63
C VAL A 340 9.83 -23.33 8.64
N PRO A 341 11.09 -23.63 8.26
CA PRO A 341 12.06 -24.27 9.16
C PRO A 341 12.39 -23.41 10.39
N SER A 342 13.00 -24.02 11.41
CA SER A 342 13.53 -23.30 12.58
C SER A 342 14.51 -22.20 12.17
N ASN A 343 14.49 -21.07 12.87
CA ASN A 343 15.29 -19.88 12.56
C ASN A 343 14.99 -19.27 11.19
N CYS A 344 13.78 -19.47 10.66
CA CYS A 344 13.26 -18.76 9.49
C CYS A 344 11.94 -18.06 9.84
N SER A 345 11.53 -17.09 9.03
CA SER A 345 10.18 -16.51 9.09
C SER A 345 9.59 -16.36 7.70
N LEU A 346 8.27 -16.48 7.66
CA LEU A 346 7.39 -16.07 6.58
C LEU A 346 6.38 -15.09 7.15
N TYR A 347 6.19 -13.96 6.49
CA TYR A 347 5.10 -13.03 6.79
C TYR A 347 4.28 -12.80 5.53
N VAL A 348 2.97 -12.65 5.70
CA VAL A 348 2.05 -12.25 4.63
C VAL A 348 1.48 -10.90 4.98
N GLU A 349 1.44 -9.99 4.00
CA GLU A 349 0.80 -8.70 4.12
C GLU A 349 -0.21 -8.52 3.00
N ILE A 350 -1.29 -7.79 3.28
CA ILE A 350 -2.36 -7.55 2.32
C ILE A 350 -2.73 -6.06 2.30
N ARG A 351 -3.19 -5.58 1.16
CA ARG A 351 -3.79 -4.25 1.00
C ARG A 351 -4.99 -4.30 0.08
N ILE A 352 -5.82 -3.29 0.18
CA ILE A 352 -7.00 -3.13 -0.66
C ILE A 352 -7.06 -1.72 -1.24
N ASP A 353 -7.54 -1.61 -2.46
CA ASP A 353 -7.83 -0.33 -3.10
C ASP A 353 -9.25 0.11 -2.75
N THR A 354 -9.35 1.15 -1.93
CA THR A 354 -10.61 1.70 -1.42
C THR A 354 -11.27 2.69 -2.38
N SER A 355 -10.67 2.94 -3.55
CA SER A 355 -11.20 3.86 -4.53
C SER A 355 -12.54 3.40 -5.11
N ARG A 356 -13.49 4.34 -5.15
CA ARG A 356 -14.77 4.19 -5.86
C ARG A 356 -14.80 4.92 -7.21
N THR A 357 -13.83 5.80 -7.47
CA THR A 357 -13.83 6.74 -8.59
C THR A 357 -12.77 6.44 -9.65
N GLY A 358 -12.11 5.27 -9.55
CA GLY A 358 -11.16 4.75 -10.54
C GLY A 358 -9.69 5.09 -10.26
N SER A 359 -9.39 6.22 -9.62
CA SER A 359 -8.02 6.56 -9.19
C SER A 359 -7.60 5.71 -7.98
N PRO A 360 -6.54 4.89 -8.05
CA PRO A 360 -6.18 3.99 -6.96
C PRO A 360 -5.96 4.72 -5.63
N SER A 361 -6.56 4.21 -4.55
CA SER A 361 -6.43 4.68 -3.18
C SER A 361 -6.16 3.47 -2.28
N TRP A 362 -4.94 2.96 -2.38
CA TRP A 362 -4.47 1.81 -1.63
C TRP A 362 -4.35 2.10 -0.13
N THR A 363 -4.81 1.18 0.70
CA THR A 363 -4.44 1.16 2.11
C THR A 363 -2.94 0.95 2.27
N SER A 364 -2.41 1.28 3.45
CA SER A 364 -1.12 0.72 3.88
C SER A 364 -1.17 -0.81 3.87
N TRP A 365 0.00 -1.44 3.79
CA TRP A 365 0.13 -2.87 3.94
C TRP A 365 -0.22 -3.28 5.38
N TYR A 366 -1.11 -4.26 5.49
CA TYR A 366 -1.49 -4.86 6.77
C TYR A 366 -0.85 -6.22 6.93
N ARG A 367 -0.11 -6.44 8.02
CA ARG A 367 0.47 -7.74 8.34
C ARG A 367 -0.60 -8.70 8.82
N VAL A 368 -0.82 -9.77 8.07
CA VAL A 368 -1.72 -10.85 8.44
C VAL A 368 -1.05 -11.70 9.54
N PRO A 369 -1.62 -11.77 10.75
CA PRO A 369 -0.91 -12.30 11.92
C PRO A 369 -0.70 -13.83 11.86
N TYR A 370 -1.59 -14.56 11.19
CA TYR A 370 -1.53 -16.01 11.03
C TYR A 370 -2.45 -16.47 9.89
N SER A 371 -2.21 -17.68 9.36
CA SER A 371 -3.04 -18.30 8.34
C SER A 371 -4.43 -18.60 8.90
N GLY A 372 -5.47 -18.16 8.20
CA GLY A 372 -6.87 -18.24 8.65
C GLY A 372 -7.36 -17.01 9.40
N ALA A 373 -6.56 -15.93 9.50
CA ALA A 373 -7.02 -14.68 10.09
C ALA A 373 -8.25 -14.13 9.36
N THR A 374 -9.28 -13.78 10.13
CA THR A 374 -10.55 -13.24 9.65
C THR A 374 -10.59 -11.72 9.72
N ASP A 375 -11.30 -11.10 8.79
CA ASP A 375 -11.45 -9.65 8.66
C ASP A 375 -10.13 -8.88 8.81
N PRO A 376 -9.10 -9.22 8.00
CA PRO A 376 -7.74 -8.69 8.18
C PRO A 376 -7.67 -7.18 8.07
N LEU A 377 -8.63 -6.53 7.39
CA LEU A 377 -8.65 -5.09 7.15
C LEU A 377 -9.76 -4.37 7.92
N GLY A 378 -10.38 -5.02 8.92
CA GLY A 378 -11.33 -4.39 9.83
C GLY A 378 -12.56 -3.79 9.13
N GLY A 379 -13.13 -4.50 8.15
CA GLY A 379 -14.35 -4.11 7.47
C GLY A 379 -14.19 -3.14 6.31
N LEU A 380 -12.97 -2.83 5.87
CA LEU A 380 -12.74 -1.99 4.69
C LEU A 380 -13.23 -2.68 3.41
N TYR A 381 -13.86 -1.88 2.54
CA TYR A 381 -14.32 -2.30 1.23
C TYR A 381 -13.44 -1.72 0.12
N GLY A 382 -13.26 -2.48 -0.95
CA GLY A 382 -12.49 -2.06 -2.11
C GLY A 382 -12.70 -2.98 -3.30
N THR A 383 -12.27 -2.53 -4.48
CA THR A 383 -12.51 -3.23 -5.74
C THR A 383 -11.33 -4.07 -6.21
N ARG A 384 -10.14 -3.75 -5.70
CA ARG A 384 -8.90 -4.45 -6.03
C ARG A 384 -8.15 -4.79 -4.76
N THR A 385 -7.44 -5.90 -4.76
CA THR A 385 -6.57 -6.30 -3.66
C THR A 385 -5.22 -6.75 -4.18
N GLN A 386 -4.22 -6.73 -3.29
CA GLN A 386 -2.89 -7.21 -3.56
C GLN A 386 -2.32 -7.75 -2.25
N TRP A 387 -1.50 -8.79 -2.34
CA TRP A 387 -0.80 -9.35 -1.21
C TRP A 387 0.71 -9.41 -1.49
N ARG A 388 1.50 -9.58 -0.45
CA ARG A 388 2.94 -9.83 -0.56
C ARG A 388 3.40 -10.76 0.55
N ALA A 389 4.46 -11.51 0.28
CA ALA A 389 5.12 -12.35 1.28
C ALA A 389 6.59 -11.96 1.45
N GLY A 390 7.02 -11.94 2.71
CA GLY A 390 8.40 -11.72 3.12
C GLY A 390 9.01 -12.98 3.72
N PHE A 391 10.20 -13.37 3.24
CA PHE A 391 10.94 -14.55 3.64
C PHE A 391 12.28 -14.15 4.26
N SER A 392 12.58 -14.59 5.49
CA SER A 392 13.85 -14.30 6.16
C SER A 392 14.47 -15.53 6.80
N ARG A 393 15.80 -15.59 6.79
CA ARG A 393 16.61 -16.53 7.57
C ARG A 393 17.31 -15.78 8.70
N TYR A 394 17.20 -16.28 9.91
CA TYR A 394 17.88 -15.78 11.10
C TYR A 394 19.21 -16.50 11.32
N ALA A 395 20.01 -15.97 12.25
CA ALA A 395 21.23 -16.63 12.70
C ALA A 395 20.93 -18.06 13.17
N GLY A 396 21.74 -19.02 12.71
CA GLY A 396 21.56 -20.43 13.03
C GLY A 396 20.56 -21.17 12.14
N ALA A 397 19.97 -20.54 11.12
CA ALA A 397 19.23 -21.25 10.08
C ALA A 397 20.19 -22.15 9.27
N SER A 398 19.75 -23.37 8.95
CA SER A 398 20.51 -24.22 8.03
C SER A 398 20.59 -23.56 6.65
N PRO A 399 21.76 -23.53 5.98
CA PRO A 399 21.86 -23.10 4.60
C PRO A 399 20.96 -23.91 3.65
N ALA A 400 20.60 -25.14 4.02
CA ALA A 400 19.68 -25.99 3.28
C ALA A 400 18.20 -25.71 3.59
N SER A 401 17.87 -24.86 4.58
CA SER A 401 16.49 -24.53 4.94
C SER A 401 15.76 -23.91 3.75
N ARG A 402 14.70 -24.59 3.30
CA ARG A 402 13.77 -24.11 2.28
C ARG A 402 12.57 -23.51 2.98
N ILE A 403 12.41 -22.20 2.87
CA ILE A 403 11.18 -21.52 3.28
C ILE A 403 10.28 -21.53 2.05
N ILE A 404 9.17 -22.25 2.09
CA ILE A 404 8.29 -22.43 0.94
C ILE A 404 6.90 -21.95 1.32
N LEU A 405 6.31 -21.09 0.51
CA LEU A 405 4.87 -20.80 0.55
C LEU A 405 4.25 -21.57 -0.62
N HIS A 406 3.42 -22.57 -0.31
CA HIS A 406 2.79 -23.45 -1.29
C HIS A 406 1.68 -22.69 -2.03
N TRP A 407 0.68 -22.25 -1.27
CA TRP A 407 -0.44 -21.49 -1.80
C TRP A 407 -0.93 -20.42 -0.84
N ILE A 408 -1.67 -19.45 -1.37
CA ILE A 408 -2.44 -18.48 -0.59
C ILE A 408 -3.85 -18.37 -1.15
N GLN A 409 -4.82 -18.17 -0.27
CA GLN A 409 -6.23 -17.94 -0.58
C GLN A 409 -6.74 -16.73 0.18
N ILE A 410 -7.45 -15.85 -0.52
CA ILE A 410 -8.14 -14.69 0.01
C ILE A 410 -9.64 -14.90 -0.22
N ASP A 411 -10.38 -15.02 0.87
CA ASP A 411 -11.84 -15.04 0.85
C ASP A 411 -12.34 -13.60 0.97
N TYR A 412 -13.38 -13.29 0.21
CA TYR A 412 -13.96 -11.96 0.19
C TYR A 412 -15.46 -12.03 -0.07
N GLU A 413 -16.11 -10.91 0.18
CA GLU A 413 -17.54 -10.77 0.19
C GLU A 413 -17.93 -9.57 -0.66
N CYS A 414 -18.69 -9.79 -1.73
CA CYS A 414 -19.14 -8.71 -2.61
C CYS A 414 -20.32 -7.97 -1.97
N TYR A 415 -20.18 -6.66 -1.87
CA TYR A 415 -21.27 -5.73 -1.63
C TYR A 415 -21.95 -5.40 -2.96
N ARG A 416 -23.24 -5.70 -3.06
CA ARG A 416 -24.12 -5.21 -4.13
C ARG A 416 -25.19 -4.36 -3.49
N GLU A 417 -25.33 -3.12 -3.93
CA GLU A 417 -26.49 -2.32 -3.53
C GLU A 417 -27.72 -2.94 -4.18
N PRO A 418 -28.73 -3.37 -3.39
CA PRO A 418 -29.97 -3.80 -3.98
C PRO A 418 -30.62 -2.58 -4.65
N SER A 419 -31.22 -2.80 -5.82
CA SER A 419 -31.83 -1.78 -6.65
C SER A 419 -33.15 -2.30 -7.20
N ILE A 420 -34.14 -1.41 -7.31
CA ILE A 420 -35.37 -1.72 -8.02
C ILE A 420 -35.25 -1.18 -9.42
N ASP A 421 -35.24 -2.11 -10.37
CA ASP A 421 -35.00 -1.81 -11.77
C ASP A 421 -36.29 -1.33 -12.46
N ALA A 422 -37.42 -1.88 -12.05
CA ALA A 422 -38.73 -1.56 -12.60
C ALA A 422 -39.84 -1.80 -11.56
N VAL A 423 -40.88 -0.97 -11.64
CA VAL A 423 -42.14 -1.13 -10.89
C VAL A 423 -43.27 -0.98 -11.88
N TRP A 424 -44.24 -1.88 -11.84
CA TRP A 424 -45.46 -1.79 -12.64
C TRP A 424 -46.65 -2.31 -11.86
N PHE A 425 -47.84 -1.90 -12.27
CA PHE A 425 -49.07 -2.37 -11.65
C PHE A 425 -50.17 -2.60 -12.68
N SER A 426 -51.15 -3.40 -12.31
CA SER A 426 -52.36 -3.64 -13.09
C SER A 426 -53.58 -3.70 -12.18
N GLU A 427 -54.63 -2.98 -12.53
CA GLU A 427 -55.94 -3.05 -11.87
C GLU A 427 -56.72 -4.27 -12.38
N GLU A 428 -57.45 -4.94 -11.50
CA GLU A 428 -58.36 -6.01 -11.91
C GLU A 428 -59.47 -5.49 -12.84
N THR A 429 -59.85 -6.28 -13.84
CA THR A 429 -60.88 -5.90 -14.82
C THR A 429 -62.26 -6.47 -14.51
N ILE A 430 -62.38 -7.23 -13.41
CA ILE A 430 -63.61 -7.87 -12.99
C ILE A 430 -64.44 -6.84 -12.23
N CYS A 431 -65.62 -6.49 -12.76
CA CYS A 431 -66.57 -5.62 -12.09
C CYS A 431 -67.23 -6.33 -10.90
N ASN A 432 -66.53 -6.46 -9.77
CA ASN A 432 -67.08 -6.86 -8.48
C ASN A 432 -67.03 -5.68 -7.49
N ASP A 433 -67.45 -5.88 -6.24
CA ASP A 433 -67.40 -4.85 -5.18
C ASP A 433 -65.99 -4.69 -4.58
N SER A 434 -64.94 -5.05 -5.31
CA SER A 434 -63.55 -4.89 -4.93
C SER A 434 -62.78 -4.24 -6.07
N ASN A 435 -61.78 -3.46 -5.70
CA ASN A 435 -60.80 -2.94 -6.63
C ASN A 435 -59.42 -3.38 -6.14
N ILE A 436 -58.88 -4.38 -6.81
CA ILE A 436 -57.57 -4.97 -6.54
C ILE A 436 -56.55 -4.43 -7.55
N VAL A 437 -55.45 -3.91 -7.04
CA VAL A 437 -54.29 -3.50 -7.82
C VAL A 437 -53.16 -4.50 -7.56
N ARG A 438 -52.74 -5.23 -8.60
CA ARG A 438 -51.52 -6.05 -8.54
C ARG A 438 -50.32 -5.15 -8.78
N ILE A 439 -49.38 -5.16 -7.85
CA ILE A 439 -48.13 -4.39 -7.92
C ILE A 439 -46.99 -5.39 -8.08
N CYS A 440 -46.12 -5.14 -9.04
CA CYS A 440 -44.95 -5.96 -9.27
C CYS A 440 -43.70 -5.08 -9.42
N TYR A 441 -42.56 -5.64 -9.06
CA TYR A 441 -41.27 -5.01 -9.24
C TYR A 441 -40.19 -6.04 -9.54
N ASP A 442 -39.14 -5.61 -10.23
CA ASP A 442 -37.93 -6.41 -10.44
C ASP A 442 -36.83 -5.88 -9.51
N LEU A 443 -36.38 -6.73 -8.58
CA LEU A 443 -35.27 -6.47 -7.66
C LEU A 443 -33.97 -7.04 -8.22
N SER A 444 -32.96 -6.19 -8.36
CA SER A 444 -31.61 -6.56 -8.74
C SER A 444 -30.60 -6.26 -7.63
N GLY A 445 -29.37 -6.73 -7.81
CA GLY A 445 -28.31 -6.59 -6.81
C GLY A 445 -28.34 -7.74 -5.81
N ASP A 446 -28.67 -7.46 -4.55
CA ASP A 446 -28.74 -8.43 -3.46
C ASP A 446 -30.15 -8.53 -2.88
N THR A 447 -30.34 -9.41 -1.89
CA THR A 447 -31.56 -9.40 -1.09
C THR A 447 -31.73 -8.06 -0.37
N ALA A 448 -32.99 -7.69 -0.13
CA ALA A 448 -33.32 -6.42 0.50
C ALA A 448 -34.43 -6.53 1.55
N TYR A 449 -34.46 -5.57 2.48
CA TYR A 449 -35.71 -5.18 3.08
C TYR A 449 -36.51 -4.41 2.02
N ILE A 450 -37.81 -4.68 1.86
CA ILE A 450 -38.67 -4.05 0.87
C ILE A 450 -39.92 -3.55 1.59
N LEU A 451 -40.14 -2.24 1.54
CA LEU A 451 -41.36 -1.57 1.99
C LEU A 451 -42.07 -1.02 0.76
N ALA A 452 -43.39 -1.03 0.75
CA ALA A 452 -44.20 -0.32 -0.24
C ALA A 452 -45.05 0.74 0.46
N GLU A 453 -45.02 1.96 -0.07
CA GLU A 453 -45.85 3.07 0.39
C GLU A 453 -46.55 3.71 -0.81
N ILE A 454 -47.69 4.35 -0.57
CA ILE A 454 -48.48 5.00 -1.61
C ILE A 454 -48.71 6.46 -1.24
N SER A 455 -48.54 7.32 -2.23
CA SER A 455 -48.92 8.72 -2.19
C SER A 455 -50.15 8.96 -3.06
N ALA A 456 -51.10 9.79 -2.60
CA ALA A 456 -52.20 10.27 -3.44
C ALA A 456 -51.95 11.67 -4.05
N ASP A 457 -50.80 12.30 -3.75
CA ASP A 457 -50.51 13.70 -4.05
C ASP A 457 -49.13 13.92 -4.70
N SER A 458 -48.71 12.97 -5.53
CA SER A 458 -47.43 12.99 -6.27
C SER A 458 -46.18 13.08 -5.37
N GLY A 459 -46.19 12.36 -4.25
CA GLY A 459 -45.09 12.20 -3.31
C GLY A 459 -44.98 13.28 -2.26
N ARG A 460 -45.96 14.20 -2.17
CA ARG A 460 -45.96 15.24 -1.13
C ARG A 460 -46.28 14.67 0.24
N SER A 461 -47.09 13.61 0.31
CA SER A 461 -47.38 12.85 1.52
C SER A 461 -47.62 11.37 1.23
N TRP A 462 -47.26 10.54 2.21
CA TRP A 462 -47.36 9.07 2.16
C TRP A 462 -48.50 8.60 3.07
N ASN A 463 -49.67 9.20 2.89
CA ASN A 463 -50.81 9.06 3.80
C ASN A 463 -51.86 8.06 3.31
N VAL A 464 -51.66 7.42 2.16
CA VAL A 464 -52.55 6.35 1.71
C VAL A 464 -52.15 5.07 2.46
N PRO A 465 -53.01 4.52 3.32
CA PRO A 465 -52.69 3.29 4.04
C PRO A 465 -52.54 2.14 3.04
N LEU A 466 -51.51 1.31 3.24
CA LEU A 466 -51.28 0.10 2.46
C LEU A 466 -51.38 -1.12 3.39
N ILE A 467 -52.58 -1.35 3.92
CA ILE A 467 -52.81 -2.31 5.03
C ILE A 467 -53.48 -3.59 4.52
N SER A 468 -54.29 -3.47 3.47
CA SER A 468 -55.04 -4.58 2.88
C SER A 468 -54.26 -5.26 1.76
N LEU A 469 -53.07 -5.74 2.08
CA LEU A 469 -52.20 -6.47 1.15
C LEU A 469 -52.47 -7.98 1.17
N ARG A 470 -52.30 -8.63 0.02
CA ARG A 470 -52.34 -10.08 -0.17
C ARG A 470 -51.10 -10.53 -0.94
N ASP A 471 -50.76 -11.80 -0.81
CA ASP A 471 -49.63 -12.42 -1.54
C ASP A 471 -48.31 -11.68 -1.31
N THR A 472 -48.02 -11.30 -0.06
CA THR A 472 -46.80 -10.54 0.30
C THR A 472 -45.65 -11.42 0.77
N ALA A 473 -45.88 -12.74 0.91
CA ALA A 473 -44.93 -13.65 1.53
C ALA A 473 -43.73 -13.89 0.61
N GLY A 474 -42.60 -13.25 0.94
CA GLY A 474 -41.40 -13.28 0.10
C GLY A 474 -41.29 -12.11 -0.88
N ASP A 475 -42.31 -11.26 -0.96
CA ASP A 475 -42.38 -10.10 -1.86
C ASP A 475 -42.28 -8.75 -1.13
N LEU A 476 -42.46 -8.71 0.19
CA LEU A 476 -42.26 -7.52 1.03
C LEU A 476 -41.61 -7.93 2.36
N GLY A 477 -41.03 -6.96 3.07
CA GLY A 477 -40.36 -7.18 4.36
C GLY A 477 -38.89 -7.53 4.20
N ALA A 478 -38.30 -8.21 5.19
CA ALA A 478 -36.88 -8.53 5.20
C ALA A 478 -36.53 -9.69 4.26
N ASN A 479 -35.31 -9.65 3.70
CA ASN A 479 -34.67 -10.75 2.98
C ASN A 479 -35.38 -11.17 1.68
N VAL A 480 -36.02 -10.23 0.98
CA VAL A 480 -36.57 -10.46 -0.37
C VAL A 480 -35.40 -10.73 -1.32
N ALA A 481 -35.39 -11.87 -2.01
CA ALA A 481 -34.30 -12.26 -2.93
C ALA A 481 -34.35 -11.51 -4.27
N PRO A 482 -33.24 -11.34 -5.01
CA PRO A 482 -33.30 -10.80 -6.36
C PRO A 482 -34.24 -11.59 -7.27
N GLY A 483 -35.00 -10.90 -8.10
CA GLY A 483 -36.00 -11.50 -8.97
C GLY A 483 -37.24 -10.63 -9.15
N ARG A 484 -38.26 -11.24 -9.75
CA ARG A 484 -39.56 -10.62 -9.96
C ARG A 484 -40.46 -10.92 -8.77
N HIS A 485 -41.01 -9.85 -8.20
CA HIS A 485 -41.91 -9.91 -7.06
C HIS A 485 -43.25 -9.29 -7.41
N CYS A 486 -44.33 -9.85 -6.87
CA CYS A 486 -45.67 -9.33 -7.08
C CYS A 486 -46.52 -9.54 -5.84
N PHE A 487 -47.30 -8.53 -5.46
CA PHE A 487 -48.29 -8.63 -4.40
C PHE A 487 -49.54 -7.85 -4.79
N ASP A 488 -50.67 -8.15 -4.15
CA ASP A 488 -51.94 -7.53 -4.47
C ASP A 488 -52.36 -6.56 -3.36
N TRP A 489 -52.88 -5.39 -3.74
CA TRP A 489 -53.45 -4.38 -2.85
C TRP A 489 -54.95 -4.24 -3.07
N ILE A 490 -55.75 -4.41 -2.01
CA ILE A 490 -57.20 -4.18 -2.05
C ILE A 490 -57.46 -2.68 -1.87
N MET A 491 -57.26 -1.90 -2.94
CA MET A 491 -57.40 -0.45 -2.93
C MET A 491 -58.77 0.00 -2.40
N SER A 492 -59.85 -0.64 -2.84
CA SER A 492 -61.22 -0.30 -2.39
C SER A 492 -61.43 -0.30 -0.87
N ARG A 493 -60.60 -1.04 -0.12
CA ARG A 493 -60.66 -1.10 1.35
C ARG A 493 -59.84 0.00 2.02
N ASP A 494 -58.67 0.28 1.47
CA ASP A 494 -57.72 1.22 2.07
C ASP A 494 -57.90 2.66 1.57
N PHE A 495 -58.42 2.83 0.35
CA PHE A 495 -58.65 4.11 -0.28
C PHE A 495 -60.01 4.17 -1.02
N PRO A 496 -61.12 4.10 -0.27
CA PRO A 496 -62.46 4.05 -0.85
C PRO A 496 -62.80 5.33 -1.64
N GLY A 497 -63.46 5.17 -2.79
CA GLY A 497 -63.90 6.27 -3.65
C GLY A 497 -62.85 6.78 -4.63
N ALA A 498 -61.68 6.13 -4.70
CA ALA A 498 -60.58 6.45 -5.61
C ALA A 498 -60.56 5.60 -6.89
N GLU A 499 -61.58 4.77 -7.12
CA GLU A 499 -61.70 3.79 -8.21
C GLU A 499 -62.02 4.42 -9.59
N GLN A 500 -61.33 5.51 -9.95
CA GLN A 500 -61.53 6.19 -11.24
C GLN A 500 -60.40 5.85 -12.21
N ARG A 501 -60.78 5.63 -13.49
CA ARG A 501 -59.91 5.14 -14.56
C ARG A 501 -58.57 5.90 -14.66
N GLY A 502 -57.47 5.23 -14.30
CA GLY A 502 -56.11 5.61 -14.65
C GLY A 502 -55.17 5.75 -13.45
N PHE A 503 -54.10 4.95 -13.43
CA PHE A 503 -52.98 5.04 -12.49
C PHE A 503 -51.68 5.33 -13.25
N TYR A 504 -50.78 6.13 -12.65
CA TYR A 504 -49.45 6.42 -13.21
C TYR A 504 -48.37 6.12 -12.16
N ALA A 505 -47.29 5.45 -12.58
CA ALA A 505 -46.07 5.25 -11.79
C ALA A 505 -45.09 6.40 -12.06
N GLY A 506 -44.41 6.88 -11.01
CA GLY A 506 -43.37 7.91 -11.08
C GLY A 506 -42.19 7.56 -10.21
#